data_AF-A0A994J7T3-F1
#
_entry.id   AF-A0A994J7T3-F1
#
_cell.length_a   1.000
_cell.length_b   1.000
_cell.length_c   1.000
_cell.angle_alpha   90.00
_cell.angle_beta   90.00
_cell.angle_gamma   90.00
#
_symmetry.space_group_name_H-M   'P 1'
#
loop_
_entity.id
_entity.type
_entity.pdbx_description
1 polymer ?
#
loop_
_entity_poly.entity_id
_entity_poly.type
_entity_poly.pdbx_seq_one_letter_code
_entity_poly.pdbx_strand_id
1 'polypeptide(L)'
;MAGRSMQAARCPTDELSLTNCAVVNEKDFQSGQHVIVRTSPNHRYTFTLKTHPSVVPGSIAFSLPQRKWAGLSIGQEIEVSLYTFDKAKQCIGTMTIEIDFLQKKSIDSNPYDTDKMAAEFIQQFNNQAFSVGQQLVFSFNEKLFGLLVKDIEAMDPSILKGEPATGKRQKIEVGLVVGNSQVAFEKAENSSLNLIGKAKTKENRQSIINPDWNFEKMGIGGLDKEFSDIFRRAFASRVFPPEIVEQMGCKHVKGILLYGPPGCGKTLLARQIGKMLNAREPKVVNGPEILNKYVGESEANIRKLFADAEEEQRRLGANSGLHIIIFDEIDAICKQRGSMAGSTGVHDTVVNQLLSKIDGVEQLNNILVIGMTNRPDLIDEALLRPGRLEVKMEIGLPDEKGRLQILHIHTARMRGHQLLSADVDIKELAVETKNFSGAELEGLVRAAQSTAMNRHIKASTKVEVDMEKAESLQVTRGDFLASLENDIKPTPFS
;
A
#
# COMPACT_ATOMS: atom_id res chain seq x y z
N MET A 1 17.71 -42.66 18.07
CA MET A 1 16.93 -43.91 18.03
C MET A 1 17.09 -44.52 16.65
N ALA A 2 17.29 -45.84 16.55
CA ALA A 2 17.50 -46.51 15.26
C ALA A 2 16.26 -46.35 14.37
N GLY A 3 16.47 -45.99 13.10
CA GLY A 3 15.39 -45.91 12.11
C GLY A 3 14.91 -47.29 11.72
N ARG A 4 13.61 -47.43 11.49
CA ARG A 4 12.98 -48.65 10.96
C ARG A 4 12.40 -48.37 9.58
N SER A 5 12.55 -49.31 8.66
CA SER A 5 11.91 -49.20 7.35
C SER A 5 10.41 -49.49 7.49
N MET A 6 9.57 -48.64 6.90
CA MET A 6 8.12 -48.79 6.86
C MET A 6 7.60 -48.47 5.46
N GLN A 7 6.40 -48.97 5.14
CA GLN A 7 5.71 -48.61 3.90
C GLN A 7 4.69 -47.49 4.10
N ALA A 8 4.68 -46.51 3.20
CA ALA A 8 3.67 -45.45 3.18
C ALA A 8 2.31 -45.99 2.70
N ALA A 9 1.28 -45.83 3.51
CA ALA A 9 -0.09 -46.27 3.23
C ALA A 9 -1.06 -45.08 3.13
N ARG A 10 -2.30 -45.35 2.71
CA ARG A 10 -3.38 -44.36 2.67
C ARG A 10 -4.10 -44.29 4.02
N CYS A 11 -4.41 -43.07 4.48
CA CYS A 11 -5.27 -42.85 5.64
C CYS A 11 -6.60 -43.64 5.55
N PRO A 12 -7.00 -44.39 6.60
CA PRO A 12 -8.20 -45.24 6.55
C PRO A 12 -9.53 -44.48 6.47
N THR A 13 -9.64 -43.35 7.17
CA THR A 13 -10.87 -42.57 7.29
C THR A 13 -10.60 -41.07 7.11
N ASP A 14 -11.65 -40.33 6.74
CA ASP A 14 -11.58 -38.87 6.60
C ASP A 14 -11.45 -38.17 7.96
N GLU A 15 -12.04 -38.73 9.02
CA GLU A 15 -11.89 -38.21 10.38
C GLU A 15 -10.41 -38.19 10.82
N LEU A 16 -9.68 -39.27 10.54
CA LEU A 16 -8.24 -39.32 10.82
C LEU A 16 -7.46 -38.34 9.94
N SER A 17 -7.94 -38.05 8.73
CA SER A 17 -7.33 -37.05 7.84
C SER A 17 -7.39 -35.63 8.44
N LEU A 18 -8.41 -35.31 9.24
CA LEU A 18 -8.55 -34.01 9.92
C LEU A 18 -7.64 -33.87 11.14
N THR A 19 -7.08 -34.96 11.65
CA THR A 19 -6.24 -34.93 12.87
C THR A 19 -4.81 -34.47 12.62
N ASN A 20 -4.38 -34.36 11.36
CA ASN A 20 -2.98 -34.12 10.96
C ASN A 20 -1.96 -35.09 11.60
N CYS A 21 -2.41 -36.26 12.05
CA CYS A 21 -1.54 -37.32 12.56
C CYS A 21 -1.19 -38.32 11.46
N ALA A 22 0.02 -38.87 11.49
CA ALA A 22 0.37 -40.05 10.73
C ALA A 22 -0.16 -41.29 11.48
N VAL A 23 -0.92 -42.12 10.79
CA VAL A 23 -1.70 -43.20 11.40
C VAL A 23 -0.90 -44.50 11.35
N VAL A 24 -0.74 -45.16 12.49
CA VAL A 24 0.09 -46.37 12.64
C VAL A 24 -0.66 -47.47 13.37
N ASN A 25 -0.16 -48.70 13.30
CA ASN A 25 -0.71 -49.79 14.10
C ASN A 25 -0.25 -49.67 15.57
N GLU A 26 -1.09 -50.11 16.52
CA GLU A 26 -0.77 -50.12 17.96
C GLU A 26 0.40 -51.05 18.33
N LYS A 27 0.66 -52.07 17.52
CA LYS A 27 1.80 -52.98 17.72
C LYS A 27 3.15 -52.32 17.45
N ASP A 28 3.13 -51.23 16.70
CA ASP A 28 4.29 -50.60 16.10
C ASP A 28 4.75 -49.38 16.90
N PHE A 29 3.83 -48.50 17.27
CA PHE A 29 4.10 -47.27 18.02
C PHE A 29 2.90 -46.90 18.89
N GLN A 30 3.09 -45.94 19.80
CA GLN A 30 2.00 -45.39 20.62
C GLN A 30 1.47 -44.05 20.07
N SER A 31 0.18 -43.78 20.32
CA SER A 31 -0.44 -42.49 20.03
C SER A 31 0.23 -41.36 20.83
N GLY A 32 0.40 -40.20 20.21
CA GLY A 32 1.03 -39.02 20.82
C GLY A 32 2.56 -39.02 20.77
N GLN A 33 3.19 -40.07 20.25
CA GLN A 33 4.62 -40.04 19.92
C GLN A 33 4.88 -39.25 18.64
N HIS A 34 6.13 -38.82 18.46
CA HIS A 34 6.56 -38.10 17.27
C HIS A 34 7.63 -38.88 16.53
N VAL A 35 7.62 -38.77 15.21
CA VAL A 35 8.58 -39.43 14.33
C VAL A 35 9.11 -38.46 13.30
N ILE A 36 10.35 -38.71 12.87
CA ILE A 36 10.91 -38.17 11.64
C ILE A 36 10.83 -39.24 10.57
N VAL A 37 10.20 -38.90 9.46
CA VAL A 37 10.15 -39.68 8.23
C VAL A 37 11.20 -39.12 7.27
N ARG A 38 12.07 -40.00 6.76
CA ARG A 38 13.07 -39.66 5.74
C ARG A 38 12.69 -40.32 4.42
N THR A 39 12.53 -39.50 3.40
CA THR A 39 12.28 -39.96 2.01
C THR A 39 13.56 -39.95 1.18
N SER A 40 14.52 -39.11 1.54
CA SER A 40 15.86 -39.00 0.94
C SER A 40 16.83 -38.39 1.96
N PRO A 41 18.16 -38.42 1.72
CA PRO A 41 19.15 -37.93 2.68
C PRO A 41 18.92 -36.48 3.15
N ASN A 42 18.36 -35.65 2.26
CA ASN A 42 18.16 -34.22 2.48
C ASN A 42 16.72 -33.86 2.90
N HIS A 43 15.75 -34.78 2.81
CA HIS A 43 14.35 -34.50 3.11
C HIS A 43 13.91 -35.24 4.38
N ARG A 44 13.61 -34.46 5.42
CA ARG A 44 13.16 -34.95 6.73
C ARG A 44 11.85 -34.25 7.07
N TYR A 45 10.83 -35.03 7.39
CA TYR A 45 9.51 -34.53 7.75
C TYR A 45 9.12 -35.05 9.12
N THR A 46 8.60 -34.18 9.97
CA THR A 46 8.21 -34.55 11.34
C THR A 46 6.70 -34.73 11.41
N PHE A 47 6.26 -35.85 11.99
CA PHE A 47 4.84 -36.19 12.14
C PHE A 47 4.51 -36.61 13.57
N THR A 48 3.28 -36.34 13.98
CA THR A 48 2.68 -36.88 15.21
C THR A 48 1.98 -38.19 14.89
N LEU A 49 2.11 -39.18 15.77
CA LEU A 49 1.51 -40.49 15.58
C LEU A 49 0.13 -40.60 16.24
N LYS A 50 -0.78 -41.26 15.55
CA LYS A 50 -2.06 -41.73 16.09
C LYS A 50 -2.25 -43.20 15.71
N THR A 51 -2.64 -44.02 16.67
CA THR A 51 -2.82 -45.45 16.43
C THR A 51 -4.21 -45.75 15.88
N HIS A 52 -4.30 -46.71 14.96
CA HIS A 52 -5.58 -47.20 14.47
C HIS A 52 -5.51 -48.70 14.09
N PRO A 53 -6.50 -49.53 14.47
CA PRO A 53 -6.46 -50.97 14.25
C PRO A 53 -6.41 -51.41 12.78
N SER A 54 -6.92 -50.59 11.85
CA SER A 54 -6.99 -50.94 10.43
C SER A 54 -5.69 -50.76 9.65
N VAL A 55 -4.65 -50.19 10.27
CA VAL A 55 -3.34 -50.01 9.62
C VAL A 55 -2.54 -51.30 9.73
N VAL A 56 -1.89 -51.73 8.64
CA VAL A 56 -1.09 -52.95 8.62
C VAL A 56 0.22 -52.73 9.41
N PRO A 57 0.64 -53.63 10.31
CA PRO A 57 1.93 -53.54 10.98
C PRO A 57 3.10 -53.44 9.98
N GLY A 58 4.07 -52.57 10.25
CA GLY A 58 5.15 -52.22 9.31
C GLY A 58 4.77 -51.17 8.27
N SER A 59 3.55 -50.62 8.32
CA SER A 59 3.10 -49.52 7.47
C SER A 59 2.65 -48.29 8.26
N ILE A 60 2.77 -47.12 7.65
CA ILE A 60 2.34 -45.84 8.21
C ILE A 60 1.43 -45.13 7.21
N ALA A 61 0.21 -44.85 7.62
CA ALA A 61 -0.82 -44.29 6.78
C ALA A 61 -0.85 -42.75 6.88
N PHE A 62 -0.81 -42.08 5.73
CA PHE A 62 -0.80 -40.63 5.63
C PHE A 62 -2.04 -40.09 4.92
N SER A 63 -2.49 -38.92 5.35
CA SER A 63 -3.56 -38.18 4.68
C SER A 63 -3.11 -37.61 3.33
N LEU A 64 -4.05 -37.19 2.47
CA LEU A 64 -3.69 -36.60 1.19
C LEU A 64 -2.87 -35.29 1.33
N PRO A 65 -3.22 -34.34 2.23
CA PRO A 65 -2.39 -33.15 2.47
C PRO A 65 -0.96 -33.49 2.92
N GLN A 66 -0.83 -34.42 3.87
CA GLN A 66 0.49 -34.87 4.36
C GLN A 66 1.35 -35.49 3.25
N ARG A 67 0.74 -36.35 2.42
CA ARG A 67 1.46 -36.98 1.29
C ARG A 67 1.88 -35.96 0.23
N LYS A 68 1.03 -34.98 -0.08
CA LYS A 68 1.39 -33.89 -1.00
C LYS A 68 2.54 -33.05 -0.48
N TRP A 69 2.51 -32.70 0.81
CA TRP A 69 3.58 -31.94 1.46
C TRP A 69 4.91 -32.71 1.53
N ALA A 70 4.87 -33.99 1.92
CA ALA A 70 6.06 -34.82 2.07
C ALA A 70 6.52 -35.55 0.79
N GLY A 71 5.79 -35.39 -0.33
CA GLY A 71 6.10 -36.05 -1.60
C GLY A 71 5.99 -37.58 -1.55
N LEU A 72 5.05 -38.13 -0.77
CA LEU A 72 4.93 -39.56 -0.51
C LEU A 72 3.95 -40.28 -1.45
N SER A 73 4.39 -41.38 -2.05
CA SER A 73 3.54 -42.30 -2.82
C SER A 73 3.08 -43.49 -2.00
N ILE A 74 1.91 -44.05 -2.33
CA ILE A 74 1.40 -45.25 -1.64
C ILE A 74 2.29 -46.44 -2.02
N GLY A 75 2.70 -47.23 -1.03
CA GLY A 75 3.61 -48.36 -1.18
C GLY A 75 5.09 -47.98 -1.20
N GLN A 76 5.44 -46.69 -1.10
CA GLN A 76 6.82 -46.24 -1.03
C GLN A 76 7.47 -46.67 0.28
N GLU A 77 8.70 -47.18 0.20
CA GLU A 77 9.52 -47.49 1.36
C GLU A 77 10.15 -46.22 1.94
N ILE A 78 10.03 -46.04 3.25
CA ILE A 78 10.48 -44.85 3.98
C ILE A 78 11.16 -45.24 5.29
N GLU A 79 12.17 -44.47 5.69
CA GLU A 79 12.83 -44.67 6.98
C GLU A 79 12.12 -43.81 8.04
N VAL A 80 11.62 -44.47 9.09
CA VAL A 80 10.92 -43.82 10.20
C VAL A 80 11.74 -43.96 11.47
N SER A 81 12.02 -42.84 12.13
CA SER A 81 12.77 -42.81 13.39
C SER A 81 11.99 -42.04 14.44
N LEU A 82 11.98 -42.52 15.68
CA LEU A 82 11.37 -41.80 16.79
C LEU A 82 12.11 -40.47 17.01
N TYR A 83 11.33 -39.41 17.17
CA TYR A 83 11.81 -38.07 17.39
C TYR A 83 11.29 -37.53 18.72
N THR A 84 12.17 -36.90 19.47
CA THR A 84 11.84 -36.30 20.77
C THR A 84 12.13 -34.81 20.68
N PHE A 85 11.09 -34.01 20.91
CA PHE A 85 11.21 -32.55 20.91
C PHE A 85 11.97 -32.05 22.14
N ASP A 86 12.83 -31.06 21.92
CA ASP A 86 13.40 -30.27 23.01
C ASP A 86 12.37 -29.24 23.48
N LYS A 87 11.67 -29.55 24.57
CA LYS A 87 10.60 -28.70 25.13
C LYS A 87 11.08 -27.30 25.53
N ALA A 88 12.37 -27.08 25.72
CA ALA A 88 12.90 -25.76 26.07
C ALA A 88 12.99 -24.80 24.88
N LYS A 89 13.08 -25.33 23.66
CA LYS A 89 13.36 -24.54 22.44
C LYS A 89 12.38 -24.75 21.31
N GLN A 90 11.65 -25.86 21.31
CA GLN A 90 10.79 -26.27 20.22
C GLN A 90 9.30 -26.25 20.60
N CYS A 91 8.94 -25.79 21.80
CA CYS A 91 7.54 -25.49 22.10
C CYS A 91 7.12 -24.22 21.36
N ILE A 92 6.01 -24.31 20.64
CA ILE A 92 5.48 -23.22 19.83
C ILE A 92 4.92 -22.15 20.78
N GLY A 93 5.44 -20.93 20.68
CA GLY A 93 4.88 -19.75 21.33
C GLY A 93 3.82 -19.09 20.45
N THR A 94 4.19 -18.79 19.20
CA THR A 94 3.27 -18.20 18.21
C THR A 94 3.44 -18.91 16.87
N MET A 95 2.34 -19.24 16.21
CA MET A 95 2.34 -19.85 14.88
C MET A 95 1.44 -19.07 13.93
N THR A 96 1.99 -18.68 12.78
CA THR A 96 1.23 -18.01 11.72
C THR A 96 0.79 -19.03 10.68
N ILE A 97 -0.51 -19.05 10.39
CA ILE A 97 -1.14 -20.01 9.49
C ILE A 97 -1.88 -19.26 8.39
N GLU A 98 -1.53 -19.55 7.14
CA GLU A 98 -2.30 -19.15 5.98
C GLU A 98 -3.52 -20.08 5.82
N ILE A 99 -4.71 -19.51 5.69
CA ILE A 99 -5.99 -20.21 5.64
C ILE A 99 -6.79 -19.85 4.38
N ASP A 100 -7.39 -20.85 3.74
CA ASP A 100 -8.34 -20.67 2.64
C ASP A 100 -9.40 -21.81 2.62
N PHE A 101 -10.49 -21.63 1.91
CA PHE A 101 -11.49 -22.69 1.72
C PHE A 101 -10.88 -23.87 0.94
N LEU A 102 -11.00 -25.08 1.47
CA LEU A 102 -10.50 -26.27 0.78
C LEU A 102 -11.29 -26.55 -0.51
N GLN A 103 -12.60 -26.31 -0.49
CA GLN A 103 -13.49 -26.54 -1.62
C GLN A 103 -14.04 -25.24 -2.18
N LYS A 104 -13.71 -24.94 -3.45
CA LYS A 104 -14.18 -23.72 -4.15
C LYS A 104 -15.71 -23.59 -4.26
N LYS A 105 -16.46 -24.69 -4.12
CA LYS A 105 -17.94 -24.69 -4.14
C LYS A 105 -18.56 -24.23 -2.82
N SER A 106 -17.79 -24.17 -1.75
CA SER A 106 -18.27 -23.86 -0.38
C SER A 106 -17.89 -22.47 0.11
N ILE A 107 -17.32 -21.65 -0.79
CA ILE A 107 -16.90 -20.27 -0.51
C ILE A 107 -18.12 -19.45 -0.13
N ASP A 108 -18.04 -18.77 1.00
CA ASP A 108 -19.00 -17.74 1.41
C ASP A 108 -18.28 -16.48 1.91
N SER A 109 -19.07 -15.44 2.18
CA SER A 109 -18.62 -14.15 2.71
C SER A 109 -18.90 -14.00 4.21
N ASN A 110 -19.25 -15.09 4.88
CA ASN A 110 -19.57 -15.07 6.31
C ASN A 110 -18.31 -14.72 7.12
N PRO A 111 -18.45 -13.92 8.20
CA PRO A 111 -17.32 -13.60 9.07
C PRO A 111 -16.98 -14.81 9.96
N TYR A 112 -15.70 -15.20 9.99
CA TYR A 112 -15.19 -16.25 10.86
C TYR A 112 -14.37 -15.64 11.99
N ASP A 113 -14.76 -15.97 13.23
CA ASP A 113 -14.12 -15.49 14.46
C ASP A 113 -12.80 -16.23 14.72
N THR A 114 -11.70 -15.56 14.40
CA THR A 114 -10.34 -16.09 14.54
C THR A 114 -9.98 -16.46 15.97
N ASP A 115 -10.54 -15.78 16.98
CA ASP A 115 -10.24 -16.07 18.38
C ASP A 115 -10.86 -17.42 18.78
N LYS A 116 -12.08 -17.72 18.31
CA LYS A 116 -12.72 -19.03 18.48
C LYS A 116 -12.02 -20.12 17.67
N MET A 117 -11.67 -19.82 16.41
CA MET A 117 -10.95 -20.76 15.56
C MET A 117 -9.59 -21.13 16.16
N ALA A 118 -8.86 -20.16 16.72
CA ALA A 118 -7.57 -20.41 17.37
C ALA A 118 -7.73 -21.30 18.60
N ALA A 119 -8.75 -21.05 19.42
CA ALA A 119 -9.04 -21.88 20.60
C ALA A 119 -9.37 -23.33 20.21
N GLU A 120 -10.25 -23.52 19.21
CA GLU A 120 -10.61 -24.86 18.71
C GLU A 120 -9.43 -25.55 18.03
N PHE A 121 -8.60 -24.81 17.29
CA PHE A 121 -7.38 -25.31 16.68
C PHE A 121 -6.42 -25.85 17.75
N ILE A 122 -6.15 -25.09 18.81
CA ILE A 122 -5.28 -25.54 19.90
C ILE A 122 -5.90 -26.75 20.63
N GLN A 123 -7.22 -26.75 20.85
CA GLN A 123 -7.90 -27.88 21.47
C GLN A 123 -7.78 -29.17 20.63
N GLN A 124 -7.89 -29.07 19.30
CA GLN A 124 -7.82 -30.20 18.38
C GLN A 124 -6.37 -30.70 18.15
N PHE A 125 -5.42 -29.77 18.02
CA PHE A 125 -4.03 -30.07 17.62
C PHE A 125 -3.03 -29.94 18.78
N ASN A 126 -3.50 -30.00 20.03
CA ASN A 126 -2.62 -29.99 21.19
C ASN A 126 -1.63 -31.16 21.15
N ASN A 127 -0.39 -30.91 21.56
CA ASN A 127 0.70 -31.88 21.57
C ASN A 127 0.97 -32.51 20.19
N GLN A 128 0.82 -31.72 19.12
CA GLN A 128 1.18 -32.14 17.76
C GLN A 128 2.36 -31.34 17.20
N ALA A 129 3.17 -32.04 16.42
CA ALA A 129 4.28 -31.50 15.65
C ALA A 129 3.78 -30.72 14.42
N PHE A 130 4.25 -29.50 14.27
CA PHE A 130 4.06 -28.69 13.07
C PHE A 130 5.39 -28.22 12.51
N SER A 131 5.50 -28.18 11.19
CA SER A 131 6.67 -27.67 10.46
C SER A 131 6.28 -26.50 9.56
N VAL A 132 7.20 -25.57 9.36
CA VAL A 132 7.02 -24.48 8.38
C VAL A 132 6.82 -25.08 6.98
N GLY A 133 5.82 -24.58 6.26
CA GLY A 133 5.38 -25.07 4.95
C GLY A 133 4.44 -26.29 5.00
N GLN A 134 4.11 -26.82 6.18
CA GLN A 134 3.20 -27.96 6.31
C GLN A 134 1.77 -27.59 5.92
N GLN A 135 1.17 -28.43 5.07
CA GLN A 135 -0.23 -28.32 4.68
C GLN A 135 -1.12 -29.29 5.45
N LEU A 136 -2.25 -28.81 5.95
CA LEU A 136 -3.26 -29.63 6.61
C LEU A 136 -4.67 -29.13 6.33
N VAL A 137 -5.67 -29.86 6.84
CA VAL A 137 -7.08 -29.50 6.74
C VAL A 137 -7.62 -29.28 8.13
N PHE A 138 -8.39 -28.21 8.30
CA PHE A 138 -9.07 -27.86 9.55
C PHE A 138 -10.56 -27.77 9.31
N SER A 139 -11.34 -28.30 10.24
CA SER A 139 -12.80 -28.26 10.20
C SER A 139 -13.30 -27.27 11.24
N PHE A 140 -14.07 -26.28 10.81
CA PHE A 140 -14.68 -25.30 11.71
C PHE A 140 -16.11 -25.00 11.25
N ASN A 141 -17.09 -25.12 12.16
CA ASN A 141 -18.52 -24.98 11.85
C ASN A 141 -18.97 -25.78 10.59
N GLU A 142 -18.60 -27.06 10.53
CA GLU A 142 -18.88 -27.97 9.41
C GLU A 142 -18.26 -27.59 8.05
N LYS A 143 -17.32 -26.63 8.04
CA LYS A 143 -16.59 -26.23 6.84
C LYS A 143 -15.13 -26.66 6.89
N LEU A 144 -14.62 -27.03 5.72
CA LEU A 144 -13.25 -27.48 5.54
C LEU A 144 -12.36 -26.37 4.99
N PHE A 145 -11.32 -26.07 5.74
CA PHE A 145 -10.29 -25.10 5.39
C PHE A 145 -8.97 -25.81 5.08
N GLY A 146 -8.29 -25.37 4.04
CA GLY A 146 -6.90 -25.71 3.79
C GLY A 146 -6.02 -24.76 4.59
N LEU A 147 -5.12 -25.31 5.40
CA LEU A 147 -4.14 -24.54 6.17
C LEU A 147 -2.74 -24.78 5.63
N LEU A 148 -1.92 -23.74 5.68
CA LEU A 148 -0.50 -23.77 5.40
C LEU A 148 0.25 -23.06 6.54
N VAL A 149 1.13 -23.76 7.23
CA VAL A 149 1.96 -23.15 8.28
C VAL A 149 3.03 -22.27 7.62
N LYS A 150 3.06 -20.98 7.95
CA LYS A 150 3.94 -19.99 7.31
C LYS A 150 5.16 -19.67 8.14
N ASP A 151 4.96 -19.49 9.44
CA ASP A 151 6.03 -19.17 10.37
C ASP A 151 5.73 -19.77 11.74
N ILE A 152 6.78 -20.13 12.46
CA ILE A 152 6.70 -20.68 13.81
C ILE A 152 7.74 -19.98 14.68
N GLU A 153 7.27 -19.38 15.76
CA GLU A 153 8.09 -18.75 16.79
C GLU A 153 8.06 -19.61 18.05
N ALA A 154 9.24 -19.95 18.56
CA ALA A 154 9.41 -20.65 19.82
C ALA A 154 8.95 -19.79 20.99
N MET A 155 8.46 -20.44 22.04
CA MET A 155 8.15 -19.79 23.31
C MET A 155 9.43 -19.23 23.94
N ASP A 156 9.35 -18.02 24.50
CA ASP A 156 10.48 -17.45 25.23
C ASP A 156 10.77 -18.34 26.47
N PRO A 157 11.97 -18.91 26.59
CA PRO A 157 12.33 -19.76 27.72
C PRO A 157 12.25 -19.03 29.08
N SER A 158 12.23 -17.70 29.09
CA SER A 158 12.06 -16.87 30.29
C SER A 158 10.64 -16.97 30.85
N ILE A 159 9.63 -17.15 29.99
CA ILE A 159 8.22 -17.35 30.40
C ILE A 159 8.05 -18.69 31.12
N LEU A 160 8.77 -19.74 30.67
CA LEU A 160 8.80 -21.04 31.34
C LEU A 160 9.46 -20.98 32.74
N LYS A 161 10.27 -19.95 33.01
CA LYS A 161 10.95 -19.70 34.29
C LYS A 161 10.26 -18.65 35.17
N GLY A 162 9.17 -18.03 34.71
CA GLY A 162 8.45 -16.98 35.44
C GLY A 162 9.12 -15.60 35.41
N GLU A 163 10.07 -15.37 34.50
CA GLU A 163 10.76 -14.09 34.31
C GLU A 163 10.07 -13.23 33.23
N PRO A 164 10.19 -11.88 33.27
CA PRO A 164 9.60 -11.01 32.26
C PRO A 164 10.17 -11.31 30.87
N ALA A 165 9.28 -11.39 29.87
CA ALA A 165 9.63 -11.77 28.51
C ALA A 165 10.71 -10.85 27.93
N THR A 166 11.78 -11.43 27.39
CA THR A 166 12.92 -10.70 26.83
C THR A 166 12.66 -10.13 25.43
N GLY A 167 11.45 -10.37 24.88
CA GLY A 167 10.99 -9.83 23.61
C GLY A 167 11.66 -10.44 22.37
N LYS A 168 12.71 -11.26 22.53
CA LYS A 168 13.37 -11.96 21.42
C LYS A 168 12.65 -13.27 21.11
N ARG A 169 11.79 -13.25 20.10
CA ARG A 169 11.14 -14.45 19.57
C ARG A 169 12.09 -15.19 18.64
N GLN A 170 12.35 -16.46 18.91
CA GLN A 170 13.21 -17.30 18.08
C GLN A 170 12.39 -18.00 17.01
N LYS A 171 12.70 -17.78 15.74
CA LYS A 171 12.08 -18.54 14.64
C LYS A 171 12.61 -19.97 14.62
N ILE A 172 11.72 -20.92 14.42
CA ILE A 172 12.04 -22.35 14.34
C ILE A 172 11.35 -22.98 13.12
N GLU A 173 11.99 -23.96 12.51
CA GLU A 173 11.41 -24.66 11.34
C GLU A 173 10.38 -25.72 11.74
N VAL A 174 10.54 -26.32 12.93
CA VAL A 174 9.66 -27.35 13.47
C VAL A 174 9.42 -27.12 14.95
N GLY A 175 8.18 -27.24 15.39
CA GLY A 175 7.80 -27.07 16.78
C GLY A 175 6.64 -27.97 17.22
N LEU A 176 6.42 -28.03 18.52
CA LEU A 176 5.35 -28.75 19.18
C LEU A 176 4.30 -27.75 19.69
N VAL A 177 3.05 -27.91 19.27
CA VAL A 177 1.92 -27.14 19.81
C VAL A 177 1.66 -27.58 21.25
N VAL A 178 1.54 -26.59 22.14
CA VAL A 178 1.22 -26.75 23.55
C VAL A 178 -0.02 -25.91 23.89
N GLY A 179 -0.67 -26.17 25.02
CA GLY A 179 -1.94 -25.50 25.36
C GLY A 179 -1.87 -23.96 25.48
N ASN A 180 -0.68 -23.40 25.65
CA ASN A 180 -0.43 -21.95 25.69
C ASN A 180 0.18 -21.40 24.39
N SER A 181 0.24 -22.19 23.32
CA SER A 181 0.61 -21.71 21.98
C SER A 181 -0.47 -20.76 21.46
N GLN A 182 -0.04 -19.67 20.83
CA GLN A 182 -0.91 -18.72 20.16
C GLN A 182 -0.91 -18.96 18.65
N VAL A 183 -2.07 -18.84 18.02
CA VAL A 183 -2.22 -19.00 16.57
C VAL A 183 -2.66 -17.66 15.98
N ALA A 184 -2.02 -17.25 14.90
CA ALA A 184 -2.42 -16.12 14.09
C ALA A 184 -2.80 -16.62 12.69
N PHE A 185 -4.00 -16.27 12.24
CA PHE A 185 -4.46 -16.62 10.90
C PHE A 185 -4.21 -15.47 9.92
N GLU A 186 -3.80 -15.81 8.71
CA GLU A 186 -3.78 -14.90 7.55
C GLU A 186 -4.53 -15.55 6.39
N LYS A 187 -5.31 -14.77 5.64
CA LYS A 187 -5.98 -15.31 4.45
C LYS A 187 -4.99 -15.44 3.30
N ALA A 188 -5.18 -16.43 2.42
CA ALA A 188 -4.44 -16.48 1.16
C ALA A 188 -4.71 -15.23 0.30
N GLU A 189 -3.73 -14.77 -0.49
CA GLU A 189 -3.79 -13.49 -1.23
C GLU A 189 -5.01 -13.34 -2.14
N ASN A 190 -5.52 -14.44 -2.68
CA ASN A 190 -6.68 -14.48 -3.58
C ASN A 190 -7.98 -14.97 -2.90
N SER A 191 -7.98 -15.14 -1.58
CA SER A 191 -9.14 -15.64 -0.84
C SER A 191 -10.14 -14.52 -0.53
N SER A 192 -11.43 -14.83 -0.68
CA SER A 192 -12.54 -13.98 -0.23
C SER A 192 -12.90 -14.22 1.23
N LEU A 193 -12.10 -14.98 1.97
CA LEU A 193 -12.34 -15.31 3.38
C LEU A 193 -12.34 -14.04 4.25
N ASN A 194 -13.39 -13.89 5.05
CA ASN A 194 -13.55 -12.76 5.96
C ASN A 194 -13.18 -13.17 7.40
N LEU A 195 -11.95 -12.86 7.82
CA LEU A 195 -11.44 -13.14 9.15
C LEU A 195 -11.62 -11.94 10.10
N ILE A 196 -12.40 -12.15 11.16
CA ILE A 196 -12.62 -11.18 12.24
C ILE A 196 -11.95 -11.64 13.54
N GLY A 197 -11.68 -10.74 14.48
CA GLY A 197 -11.03 -11.07 15.76
C GLY A 197 -9.56 -10.63 15.84
N LYS A 198 -8.91 -10.98 16.95
CA LYS A 198 -7.53 -10.54 17.27
C LYS A 198 -6.46 -11.56 16.90
N ALA A 199 -6.82 -12.85 16.83
CA ALA A 199 -5.96 -13.95 16.39
C ALA A 199 -5.74 -13.99 14.87
N LYS A 200 -5.57 -12.82 14.24
CA LYS A 200 -5.10 -12.67 12.86
C LYS A 200 -3.79 -11.92 12.83
N THR A 201 -2.95 -12.22 11.85
CA THR A 201 -1.78 -11.37 11.58
C THR A 201 -2.32 -9.96 11.34
N LYS A 202 -1.75 -8.95 12.01
CA LYS A 202 -2.01 -7.55 11.61
C LYS A 202 -1.55 -7.48 10.17
N GLU A 203 -2.50 -7.46 9.22
CA GLU A 203 -2.17 -7.24 7.82
C GLU A 203 -1.26 -6.02 7.82
N ASN A 204 -0.04 -6.19 7.32
CA ASN A 204 0.85 -5.08 7.01
C ASN A 204 0.13 -4.28 5.92
N ARG A 205 -0.85 -3.46 6.30
CA ARG A 205 -1.25 -2.34 5.48
C ARG A 205 0.04 -1.57 5.31
N GLN A 206 0.60 -1.64 4.11
CA GLN A 206 1.67 -0.76 3.70
C GLN A 206 1.24 0.62 4.16
N SER A 207 1.99 1.18 5.12
CA SER A 207 1.69 2.49 5.63
C SER A 207 1.56 3.39 4.41
N ILE A 208 0.36 3.96 4.19
CA ILE A 208 0.05 4.77 3.01
C ILE A 208 1.02 5.96 2.92
N ILE A 209 1.74 6.25 4.00
CA ILE A 209 2.59 7.41 4.18
C ILE A 209 3.96 6.94 4.64
N ASN A 210 5.00 7.31 3.90
CA ASN A 210 6.37 7.28 4.38
C ASN A 210 6.57 8.44 5.38
N PRO A 211 7.04 8.19 6.61
CA PRO A 211 7.19 9.22 7.63
C PRO A 211 8.33 10.23 7.35
N ASP A 212 9.19 9.98 6.36
CA ASP A 212 10.32 10.85 6.01
C ASP A 212 9.95 11.89 4.93
N TRP A 213 9.12 12.87 5.28
CA TRP A 213 8.74 13.98 4.39
C TRP A 213 9.69 15.17 4.62
N ASN A 214 10.48 15.52 3.61
CA ASN A 214 11.27 16.75 3.61
C ASN A 214 10.87 17.59 2.38
N PHE A 215 10.12 18.66 2.62
CA PHE A 215 9.53 19.51 1.58
C PHE A 215 10.55 20.10 0.60
N GLU A 216 11.74 20.45 1.08
CA GLU A 216 12.81 20.98 0.23
C GLU A 216 13.28 19.94 -0.79
N LYS A 217 13.33 18.65 -0.41
CA LYS A 217 13.66 17.54 -1.33
C LYS A 217 12.55 17.29 -2.35
N MET A 218 11.33 17.73 -2.07
CA MET A 218 10.16 17.51 -2.91
C MET A 218 9.94 18.64 -3.94
N GLY A 219 10.78 19.67 -3.88
CA GLY A 219 10.71 20.80 -4.82
C GLY A 219 9.47 21.67 -4.63
N ILE A 220 8.84 21.63 -3.45
CA ILE A 220 7.77 22.55 -3.07
C ILE A 220 8.36 23.59 -2.12
N GLY A 221 8.23 24.86 -2.47
CA GLY A 221 8.62 25.99 -1.60
C GLY A 221 7.42 26.87 -1.31
N GLY A 222 7.31 27.37 -0.07
CA GLY A 222 6.34 28.39 0.32
C GLY A 222 4.91 27.91 0.56
N LEU A 223 4.66 26.60 0.54
CA LEU A 223 3.32 26.00 0.72
C LEU A 223 3.23 25.07 1.94
N ASP A 224 4.14 25.22 2.89
CA ASP A 224 4.27 24.33 4.06
C ASP A 224 2.99 24.32 4.92
N LYS A 225 2.35 25.50 5.06
CA LYS A 225 1.14 25.68 5.86
C LYS A 225 -0.07 25.05 5.19
N GLU A 226 -0.28 25.35 3.91
CA GLU A 226 -1.38 24.84 3.08
C GLU A 226 -1.29 23.32 3.00
N PHE A 227 -0.10 22.78 2.79
CA PHE A 227 0.14 21.35 2.78
C PHE A 227 -0.15 20.71 4.14
N SER A 228 0.34 21.28 5.25
CA SER A 228 0.04 20.77 6.60
C SER A 228 -1.45 20.77 6.92
N ASP A 229 -2.19 21.78 6.44
CA ASP A 229 -3.64 21.85 6.61
C ASP A 229 -4.36 20.79 5.78
N ILE A 230 -3.95 20.59 4.52
CA ILE A 230 -4.45 19.48 3.69
C ILE A 230 -4.16 18.14 4.37
N PHE A 231 -2.94 17.93 4.87
CA PHE A 231 -2.54 16.70 5.55
C PHE A 231 -3.41 16.40 6.76
N ARG A 232 -3.57 17.39 7.64
CA ARG A 232 -4.40 17.26 8.84
C ARG A 232 -5.87 16.99 8.51
N ARG A 233 -6.44 17.66 7.49
CA ARG A 233 -7.87 17.57 7.18
C ARG A 233 -8.23 16.34 6.34
N ALA A 234 -7.45 16.04 5.30
CA ALA A 234 -7.77 14.99 4.34
C ALA A 234 -7.10 13.64 4.66
N PHE A 235 -5.89 13.67 5.23
CA PHE A 235 -5.07 12.47 5.37
C PHE A 235 -5.01 11.91 6.78
N ALA A 236 -5.29 12.69 7.83
CA ALA A 236 -5.27 12.23 9.22
C ALA A 236 -6.09 10.94 9.42
N SER A 237 -7.34 10.90 8.93
CA SER A 237 -8.20 9.71 9.05
C SER A 237 -7.62 8.46 8.38
N ARG A 238 -6.70 8.62 7.41
CA ARG A 238 -6.04 7.52 6.69
C ARG A 238 -4.71 7.12 7.33
N VAL A 239 -4.14 7.98 8.19
CA VAL A 239 -2.90 7.72 8.96
C VAL A 239 -3.22 6.91 10.21
N PHE A 240 -4.33 7.22 10.88
CA PHE A 240 -4.69 6.57 12.14
C PHE A 240 -5.15 5.12 11.93
N PRO A 241 -4.96 4.24 12.94
CA PRO A 241 -5.45 2.87 12.89
C PRO A 241 -6.96 2.81 12.61
N PRO A 242 -7.41 1.94 11.68
CA PRO A 242 -8.81 1.89 11.25
C PRO A 242 -9.76 1.59 12.39
N GLU A 243 -9.34 0.79 13.38
CA GLU A 243 -10.10 0.47 14.59
C GLU A 243 -10.54 1.73 15.34
N ILE A 244 -9.64 2.71 15.47
CA ILE A 244 -9.92 3.97 16.16
C ILE A 244 -10.84 4.85 15.28
N VAL A 245 -10.60 4.88 13.97
CA VAL A 245 -11.40 5.67 13.01
C VAL A 245 -12.84 5.18 12.94
N GLU A 246 -13.02 3.85 12.95
CA GLU A 246 -14.33 3.19 12.96
C GLU A 246 -15.07 3.44 14.28
N GLN A 247 -14.37 3.36 15.43
CA GLN A 247 -14.94 3.73 16.73
C GLN A 247 -15.36 5.21 16.79
N MET A 248 -14.62 6.09 16.12
CA MET A 248 -14.99 7.51 15.99
C MET A 248 -16.12 7.76 14.97
N GLY A 249 -16.52 6.76 14.18
CA GLY A 249 -17.53 6.91 13.13
C GLY A 249 -17.16 7.92 12.04
N CYS A 250 -15.87 8.19 11.88
CA CYS A 250 -15.38 9.23 10.98
C CYS A 250 -15.33 8.73 9.54
N LYS A 251 -15.92 9.48 8.60
CA LYS A 251 -15.83 9.19 7.17
C LYS A 251 -14.55 9.78 6.60
N HIS A 252 -13.88 9.04 5.72
CA HIS A 252 -12.71 9.55 5.02
C HIS A 252 -13.10 10.66 4.03
N VAL A 253 -12.26 11.69 3.94
CA VAL A 253 -12.41 12.74 2.94
C VAL A 253 -12.18 12.15 1.55
N LYS A 254 -13.16 12.34 0.66
CA LYS A 254 -13.14 11.83 -0.72
C LYS A 254 -12.58 12.82 -1.73
N GLY A 255 -12.62 14.12 -1.43
CA GLY A 255 -12.31 15.14 -2.42
C GLY A 255 -11.58 16.36 -1.85
N ILE A 256 -10.57 16.81 -2.57
CA ILE A 256 -9.81 18.04 -2.32
C ILE A 256 -9.91 18.91 -3.58
N LEU A 257 -10.22 20.19 -3.42
CA LEU A 257 -10.18 21.19 -4.48
C LEU A 257 -9.06 22.19 -4.22
N LEU A 258 -8.09 22.24 -5.12
CA LEU A 258 -7.02 23.23 -5.13
C LEU A 258 -7.39 24.34 -6.11
N TYR A 259 -7.49 25.58 -5.65
CA TYR A 259 -7.81 26.72 -6.50
C TYR A 259 -6.90 27.91 -6.24
N GLY A 260 -6.80 28.83 -7.19
CA GLY A 260 -5.98 30.03 -7.06
C GLY A 260 -5.40 30.48 -8.41
N PRO A 261 -4.67 31.59 -8.44
CA PRO A 261 -4.13 32.15 -9.67
C PRO A 261 -3.17 31.18 -10.40
N PRO A 262 -3.04 31.32 -11.74
CA PRO A 262 -2.11 30.48 -12.51
C PRO A 262 -0.67 30.67 -12.03
N GLY A 263 0.18 29.65 -12.25
CA GLY A 263 1.61 29.74 -11.92
C GLY A 263 1.98 29.58 -10.43
N CYS A 264 1.02 29.35 -9.53
CA CYS A 264 1.30 29.16 -8.09
C CYS A 264 1.57 27.70 -7.67
N GLY A 265 1.84 26.79 -8.61
CA GLY A 265 2.30 25.43 -8.28
C GLY A 265 1.21 24.41 -7.89
N LYS A 266 -0.07 24.66 -8.19
CA LYS A 266 -1.19 23.74 -7.91
C LYS A 266 -0.97 22.33 -8.48
N THR A 267 -0.62 22.23 -9.76
CA THR A 267 -0.32 20.96 -10.46
C THR A 267 0.88 20.24 -9.84
N LEU A 268 1.91 20.99 -9.42
CA LEU A 268 3.08 20.43 -8.75
C LEU A 268 2.68 19.85 -7.39
N LEU A 269 1.93 20.60 -6.57
CA LEU A 269 1.46 20.16 -5.26
C LEU A 269 0.60 18.89 -5.36
N ALA A 270 -0.35 18.83 -6.31
CA ALA A 270 -1.18 17.64 -6.50
C ALA A 270 -0.38 16.39 -6.91
N ARG A 271 0.58 16.55 -7.84
CA ARG A 271 1.46 15.44 -8.25
C ARG A 271 2.34 14.96 -7.10
N GLN A 272 2.87 15.88 -6.31
CA GLN A 272 3.68 15.51 -5.15
C GLN A 272 2.84 14.84 -4.06
N ILE A 273 1.60 15.28 -3.80
CA ILE A 273 0.67 14.56 -2.92
C ILE A 273 0.49 13.12 -3.41
N GLY A 274 0.23 12.93 -4.71
CA GLY A 274 0.07 11.61 -5.32
C GLY A 274 1.32 10.73 -5.21
N LYS A 275 2.52 11.31 -5.28
CA LYS A 275 3.81 10.61 -5.14
C LYS A 275 4.21 10.34 -3.68
N MET A 276 3.86 11.23 -2.75
CA MET A 276 4.17 11.12 -1.32
C MET A 276 3.37 10.02 -0.65
N LEU A 277 2.08 9.99 -0.98
CA LEU A 277 1.24 8.89 -0.57
C LEU A 277 1.77 7.69 -1.33
N ASN A 278 2.34 6.73 -0.62
CA ASN A 278 2.75 5.42 -1.14
C ASN A 278 1.52 4.58 -1.53
N ALA A 279 0.52 5.27 -2.07
CA ALA A 279 -0.61 4.75 -2.77
C ALA A 279 -0.15 4.34 -4.17
N ARG A 280 -1.05 3.66 -4.89
CA ARG A 280 -0.84 3.31 -6.28
C ARG A 280 -0.56 4.56 -7.13
N GLU A 281 0.04 4.36 -8.29
CA GLU A 281 0.34 5.44 -9.22
C GLU A 281 -0.91 6.32 -9.46
N PRO A 282 -0.82 7.64 -9.23
CA PRO A 282 -1.96 8.53 -9.33
C PRO A 282 -2.43 8.63 -10.79
N LYS A 283 -3.73 8.50 -11.01
CA LYS A 283 -4.33 8.71 -12.33
C LYS A 283 -4.51 10.21 -12.55
N VAL A 284 -3.65 10.80 -13.37
CA VAL A 284 -3.75 12.22 -13.76
C VAL A 284 -4.55 12.31 -15.04
N VAL A 285 -5.59 13.13 -15.05
CA VAL A 285 -6.46 13.35 -16.21
C VAL A 285 -6.66 14.86 -16.38
N ASN A 286 -6.53 15.33 -17.61
CA ASN A 286 -6.84 16.73 -17.91
C ASN A 286 -8.32 16.89 -18.23
N GLY A 287 -8.99 17.93 -17.72
CA GLY A 287 -10.42 18.18 -17.93
C GLY A 287 -10.83 18.11 -19.41
N PRO A 288 -10.15 18.81 -20.33
CA PRO A 288 -10.42 18.73 -21.77
C PRO A 288 -10.25 17.34 -22.39
N GLU A 289 -9.36 16.51 -21.84
CA GLU A 289 -9.08 15.16 -22.37
C GLU A 289 -10.26 14.20 -22.17
N ILE A 290 -11.11 14.47 -21.18
CA ILE A 290 -12.31 13.68 -20.89
C ILE A 290 -13.43 13.99 -21.88
N LEU A 291 -13.40 15.18 -22.50
CA LEU A 291 -14.47 15.67 -23.36
C LEU A 291 -14.32 15.15 -24.80
N ASN A 292 -15.13 14.16 -25.16
CA ASN A 292 -15.27 13.70 -26.53
C ASN A 292 -16.51 14.28 -27.21
N LYS A 293 -16.44 14.43 -28.55
CA LYS A 293 -17.55 14.90 -29.40
C LYS A 293 -18.68 13.86 -29.51
N TYR A 294 -18.40 12.59 -29.24
CA TYR A 294 -19.37 11.50 -29.27
C TYR A 294 -20.13 11.41 -27.94
N VAL A 295 -21.45 11.49 -28.02
CA VAL A 295 -22.34 11.42 -26.84
C VAL A 295 -22.15 10.08 -26.12
N GLY A 296 -21.94 10.13 -24.80
CA GLY A 296 -21.76 8.96 -23.94
C GLY A 296 -20.31 8.46 -23.79
N GLU A 297 -19.39 8.86 -24.67
CA GLU A 297 -17.97 8.48 -24.51
C GLU A 297 -17.31 9.16 -23.31
N SER A 298 -17.59 10.45 -23.10
CA SER A 298 -17.07 11.20 -21.95
C SER A 298 -17.50 10.57 -20.62
N GLU A 299 -18.75 10.09 -20.54
CA GLU A 299 -19.27 9.37 -19.37
C GLU A 299 -18.63 7.98 -19.21
N ALA A 300 -18.39 7.27 -20.31
CA ALA A 300 -17.70 5.99 -20.29
C ALA A 300 -16.24 6.15 -19.80
N ASN A 301 -15.56 7.22 -20.19
CA ASN A 301 -14.21 7.53 -19.72
C ASN A 301 -14.19 7.77 -18.21
N ILE A 302 -15.14 8.53 -17.67
CA ILE A 302 -15.28 8.70 -16.21
C ILE A 302 -15.55 7.36 -15.54
N ARG A 303 -16.45 6.53 -16.06
CA ARG A 303 -16.70 5.19 -15.49
C ARG A 303 -15.45 4.32 -15.46
N LYS A 304 -14.62 4.35 -16.50
CA LYS A 304 -13.35 3.62 -16.55
C LYS A 304 -12.34 4.09 -15.50
N LEU A 305 -12.29 5.40 -15.20
CA LEU A 305 -11.37 5.93 -14.18
C LEU A 305 -11.65 5.35 -12.79
N PHE A 306 -12.94 5.21 -12.43
CA PHE A 306 -13.39 4.67 -11.14
C PHE A 306 -13.54 3.14 -11.11
N ALA A 307 -13.58 2.45 -12.25
CA ALA A 307 -13.84 1.01 -12.33
C ALA A 307 -12.85 0.18 -11.50
N ASP A 308 -11.55 0.46 -11.61
CA ASP A 308 -10.52 -0.28 -10.86
C ASP A 308 -10.67 -0.10 -9.34
N ALA A 309 -11.05 1.11 -8.91
CA ALA A 309 -11.27 1.42 -7.50
C ALA A 309 -12.54 0.74 -6.97
N GLU A 310 -13.61 0.70 -7.78
CA GLU A 310 -14.88 0.01 -7.47
C GLU A 310 -14.69 -1.50 -7.37
N GLU A 311 -14.00 -2.10 -8.33
CA GLU A 311 -13.73 -3.55 -8.34
C GLU A 311 -12.89 -3.94 -7.11
N GLU A 312 -11.86 -3.17 -6.79
CA GLU A 312 -11.03 -3.43 -5.62
C GLU A 312 -11.78 -3.19 -4.31
N GLN A 313 -12.63 -2.16 -4.23
CA GLN A 313 -13.50 -1.93 -3.07
C GLN A 313 -14.45 -3.11 -2.87
N ARG A 314 -15.03 -3.66 -3.96
CA ARG A 314 -15.92 -4.82 -3.88
C ARG A 314 -15.18 -6.09 -3.47
N ARG A 315 -13.92 -6.25 -3.88
CA ARG A 315 -13.11 -7.45 -3.59
C ARG A 315 -12.49 -7.44 -2.18
N LEU A 316 -11.96 -6.30 -1.74
CA LEU A 316 -11.15 -6.18 -0.52
C LEU A 316 -11.83 -5.35 0.59
N GLY A 317 -12.96 -4.69 0.30
CA GLY A 317 -13.76 -3.97 1.28
C GLY A 317 -12.96 -2.89 2.01
N ALA A 318 -12.85 -3.03 3.34
CA ALA A 318 -12.13 -2.07 4.16
C ALA A 318 -10.61 -2.07 3.93
N ASN A 319 -10.05 -3.12 3.30
CA ASN A 319 -8.62 -3.30 3.08
C ASN A 319 -8.16 -2.84 1.69
N SER A 320 -9.04 -2.25 0.89
CA SER A 320 -8.71 -1.76 -0.44
C SER A 320 -7.68 -0.63 -0.40
N GLY A 321 -6.72 -0.66 -1.32
CA GLY A 321 -5.72 0.40 -1.44
C GLY A 321 -6.35 1.74 -1.86
N LEU A 322 -5.71 2.84 -1.48
CA LEU A 322 -6.16 4.18 -1.89
C LEU A 322 -5.89 4.40 -3.39
N HIS A 323 -6.93 4.74 -4.13
CA HIS A 323 -6.87 5.21 -5.51
C HIS A 323 -6.95 6.74 -5.56
N ILE A 324 -5.93 7.38 -6.13
CA ILE A 324 -5.87 8.83 -6.26
C ILE A 324 -6.17 9.20 -7.71
N ILE A 325 -7.17 10.06 -7.91
CA ILE A 325 -7.54 10.59 -9.22
C ILE A 325 -7.33 12.11 -9.18
N ILE A 326 -6.47 12.61 -10.06
CA ILE A 326 -6.13 14.03 -10.16
C ILE A 326 -6.78 14.58 -11.43
N PHE A 327 -7.70 15.53 -11.28
CA PHE A 327 -8.29 16.29 -12.37
C PHE A 327 -7.63 17.66 -12.46
N ASP A 328 -6.86 17.88 -13.53
CA ASP A 328 -6.40 19.22 -13.90
C ASP A 328 -7.50 19.94 -14.71
N GLU A 329 -7.58 21.26 -14.57
CA GLU A 329 -8.62 22.08 -15.22
C GLU A 329 -10.04 21.51 -15.04
N ILE A 330 -10.40 21.17 -13.79
CA ILE A 330 -11.70 20.55 -13.48
C ILE A 330 -12.88 21.45 -13.86
N ASP A 331 -12.68 22.76 -13.98
CA ASP A 331 -13.66 23.72 -14.51
C ASP A 331 -14.00 23.52 -15.99
N ALA A 332 -13.19 22.78 -16.76
CA ALA A 332 -13.54 22.40 -18.14
C ALA A 332 -14.70 21.39 -18.17
N ILE A 333 -14.74 20.47 -17.22
CA ILE A 333 -15.76 19.40 -17.13
C ILE A 333 -16.90 19.74 -16.17
N CYS A 334 -16.65 20.55 -15.15
CA CYS A 334 -17.56 20.78 -14.02
C CYS A 334 -18.12 22.20 -13.96
N LYS A 335 -18.56 22.74 -15.11
CA LYS A 335 -19.16 24.07 -15.19
C LYS A 335 -20.53 24.12 -14.49
N GLN A 336 -20.91 25.31 -14.01
CA GLN A 336 -22.27 25.57 -13.54
C GLN A 336 -23.32 25.18 -14.59
N ARG A 337 -24.30 24.39 -14.15
CA ARG A 337 -25.40 23.90 -14.98
C ARG A 337 -26.22 25.08 -15.50
N GLY A 338 -26.58 25.04 -16.78
CA GLY A 338 -27.42 26.09 -17.40
C GLY A 338 -26.68 27.40 -17.73
N SER A 339 -25.34 27.46 -17.58
CA SER A 339 -24.55 28.67 -17.87
C SER A 339 -24.41 29.02 -19.36
N MET A 340 -24.87 28.19 -20.30
CA MET A 340 -24.80 28.49 -21.74
C MET A 340 -26.04 28.03 -22.51
N ALA A 341 -26.72 28.97 -23.17
CA ALA A 341 -27.82 28.75 -24.12
C ALA A 341 -27.38 28.12 -25.46
N GLY A 342 -26.31 27.32 -25.48
CA GLY A 342 -25.73 26.76 -26.70
C GLY A 342 -24.65 25.69 -26.53
N SER A 343 -24.28 25.29 -25.30
CA SER A 343 -23.42 24.13 -25.10
C SER A 343 -24.28 22.86 -25.06
N THR A 344 -23.90 21.86 -25.85
CA THR A 344 -24.54 20.54 -25.84
C THR A 344 -24.62 20.01 -24.40
N GLY A 345 -25.78 19.48 -23.98
CA GLY A 345 -26.02 18.97 -22.61
C GLY A 345 -25.10 17.85 -22.13
N VAL A 346 -24.09 17.49 -22.93
CA VAL A 346 -23.01 16.54 -22.62
C VAL A 346 -22.21 16.97 -21.39
N HIS A 347 -22.00 18.27 -21.17
CA HIS A 347 -21.30 18.74 -19.97
C HIS A 347 -22.10 18.44 -18.69
N ASP A 348 -23.41 18.67 -18.70
CA ASP A 348 -24.28 18.42 -17.55
C ASP A 348 -24.35 16.92 -17.21
N THR A 349 -24.39 16.04 -18.21
CA THR A 349 -24.40 14.59 -17.99
C THR A 349 -23.08 14.07 -17.43
N VAL A 350 -21.95 14.63 -17.87
CA VAL A 350 -20.62 14.36 -17.33
C VAL A 350 -20.52 14.73 -15.85
N VAL A 351 -21.02 15.90 -15.45
CA VAL A 351 -21.06 16.32 -14.03
C VAL A 351 -21.91 15.38 -13.19
N ASN A 352 -23.10 15.01 -13.68
CA ASN A 352 -23.96 14.06 -13.01
C ASN A 352 -23.29 12.68 -12.85
N GLN A 353 -22.57 12.22 -13.87
CA GLN A 353 -21.84 10.97 -13.81
C GLN A 353 -20.71 11.00 -12.78
N LEU A 354 -19.94 12.10 -12.70
CA LEU A 354 -18.90 12.26 -11.68
C LEU A 354 -19.48 12.30 -10.27
N LEU A 355 -20.57 13.06 -10.06
CA LEU A 355 -21.28 13.11 -8.80
C LEU A 355 -21.81 11.74 -8.39
N SER A 356 -22.43 11.01 -9.32
CA SER A 356 -22.93 9.66 -9.06
C SER A 356 -21.81 8.67 -8.72
N LYS A 357 -20.58 8.89 -9.16
CA LYS A 357 -19.42 8.06 -8.80
C LYS A 357 -18.83 8.39 -7.43
N ILE A 358 -18.87 9.66 -7.02
CA ILE A 358 -18.40 10.09 -5.69
C ILE A 358 -19.42 9.72 -4.60
N ASP A 359 -20.71 9.94 -4.87
CA ASP A 359 -21.82 9.79 -3.92
C ASP A 359 -22.61 8.50 -4.05
N GLY A 360 -22.27 7.67 -5.03
CA GLY A 360 -23.07 6.50 -5.43
C GLY A 360 -23.52 5.61 -4.27
N VAL A 361 -24.53 4.79 -4.55
CA VAL A 361 -25.17 3.89 -3.57
C VAL A 361 -24.12 3.01 -2.85
N GLU A 362 -23.06 2.61 -3.55
CA GLU A 362 -21.86 2.02 -2.94
C GLU A 362 -20.87 3.14 -2.59
N GLN A 363 -20.76 3.49 -1.30
CA GLN A 363 -19.78 4.47 -0.85
C GLN A 363 -18.35 3.93 -1.02
N LEU A 364 -17.63 4.49 -1.99
CA LEU A 364 -16.20 4.24 -2.18
C LEU A 364 -15.40 4.97 -1.10
N ASN A 365 -14.86 4.23 -0.14
CA ASN A 365 -14.00 4.77 0.92
C ASN A 365 -12.51 4.75 0.53
N ASN A 366 -12.16 4.00 -0.50
CA ASN A 366 -10.80 3.82 -1.01
C ASN A 366 -10.42 4.80 -2.13
N ILE A 367 -11.19 5.87 -2.36
CA ILE A 367 -10.89 6.88 -3.39
C ILE A 367 -10.50 8.23 -2.77
N LEU A 368 -9.64 8.96 -3.47
CA LEU A 368 -9.37 10.37 -3.24
C LEU A 368 -9.31 11.10 -4.58
N VAL A 369 -10.19 12.08 -4.75
CA VAL A 369 -10.25 12.94 -5.92
C VAL A 369 -9.60 14.28 -5.60
N ILE A 370 -8.64 14.70 -6.42
CA ILE A 370 -7.99 16.02 -6.30
C ILE A 370 -8.35 16.81 -7.55
N GLY A 371 -9.19 17.84 -7.40
CA GLY A 371 -9.52 18.77 -8.48
C GLY A 371 -8.63 20.01 -8.41
N MET A 372 -8.21 20.51 -9.57
CA MET A 372 -7.45 21.74 -9.69
C MET A 372 -8.14 22.71 -10.64
N THR A 373 -8.25 23.97 -10.25
CA THR A 373 -8.84 25.01 -11.11
C THR A 373 -8.21 26.37 -10.87
N ASN A 374 -8.20 27.21 -11.90
CA ASN A 374 -7.88 28.63 -11.76
C ASN A 374 -9.14 29.47 -11.51
N ARG A 375 -10.33 28.90 -11.73
CA ARG A 375 -11.62 29.59 -11.78
C ARG A 375 -12.64 28.87 -10.90
N PRO A 376 -12.53 28.98 -9.57
CA PRO A 376 -13.46 28.32 -8.65
C PRO A 376 -14.90 28.82 -8.80
N ASP A 377 -15.10 30.03 -9.33
CA ASP A 377 -16.40 30.65 -9.65
C ASP A 377 -17.21 29.84 -10.68
N LEU A 378 -16.53 29.16 -11.61
CA LEU A 378 -17.19 28.40 -12.67
C LEU A 378 -17.65 27.01 -12.24
N ILE A 379 -17.20 26.53 -11.07
CA ILE A 379 -17.48 25.17 -10.62
C ILE A 379 -18.92 25.03 -10.13
N ASP A 380 -19.58 23.92 -10.48
CA ASP A 380 -20.88 23.56 -9.93
C ASP A 380 -20.83 23.40 -8.40
N GLU A 381 -21.62 24.21 -7.69
CA GLU A 381 -21.73 24.18 -6.23
C GLU A 381 -22.12 22.80 -5.67
N ALA A 382 -22.80 21.97 -6.47
CA ALA A 382 -23.11 20.60 -6.08
C ALA A 382 -21.84 19.82 -5.75
N LEU A 383 -20.74 19.96 -6.51
CA LEU A 383 -19.48 19.28 -6.23
C LEU A 383 -18.80 19.78 -4.96
N LEU A 384 -19.06 21.03 -4.59
CA LEU A 384 -18.43 21.74 -3.46
C LEU A 384 -19.10 21.46 -2.11
N ARG A 385 -20.11 20.58 -2.07
CA ARG A 385 -20.81 20.19 -0.83
C ARG A 385 -19.97 19.21 0.01
N PRO A 386 -20.09 19.24 1.35
CA PRO A 386 -19.40 18.28 2.22
C PRO A 386 -19.68 16.82 1.82
N GLY A 387 -18.68 15.95 1.96
CA GLY A 387 -18.72 14.57 1.46
C GLY A 387 -18.29 14.36 -0.01
N ARG A 388 -18.20 15.44 -0.81
CA ARG A 388 -17.65 15.45 -2.18
C ARG A 388 -16.28 16.13 -2.18
N LEU A 389 -16.15 17.33 -2.79
CA LEU A 389 -14.96 18.19 -2.69
C LEU A 389 -15.07 19.06 -1.43
N GLU A 390 -14.87 18.43 -0.28
CA GLU A 390 -15.04 19.07 1.03
C GLU A 390 -13.88 19.99 1.39
N VAL A 391 -12.64 19.56 1.13
CA VAL A 391 -11.44 20.35 1.45
C VAL A 391 -11.15 21.30 0.30
N LYS A 392 -11.44 22.58 0.51
CA LYS A 392 -11.14 23.65 -0.45
C LYS A 392 -9.89 24.37 0.02
N MET A 393 -8.83 24.34 -0.79
CA MET A 393 -7.59 25.02 -0.49
C MET A 393 -7.26 26.06 -1.56
N GLU A 394 -7.15 27.30 -1.10
CA GLU A 394 -6.63 28.39 -1.92
C GLU A 394 -5.10 28.34 -1.91
N ILE A 395 -4.51 28.30 -3.10
CA ILE A 395 -3.07 28.39 -3.32
C ILE A 395 -2.82 29.77 -3.94
N GLY A 396 -2.52 30.72 -3.06
CA GLY A 396 -2.21 32.09 -3.43
C GLY A 396 -0.76 32.31 -3.85
N LEU A 397 -0.41 33.58 -3.97
CA LEU A 397 0.98 33.99 -4.20
C LEU A 397 1.86 33.65 -2.99
N PRO A 398 3.14 33.30 -3.22
CA PRO A 398 4.07 33.02 -2.14
C PRO A 398 4.46 34.29 -1.36
N ASP A 399 4.53 34.15 -0.03
CA ASP A 399 5.16 35.13 0.87
C ASP A 399 6.66 35.27 0.56
N GLU A 400 7.31 36.32 1.08
CA GLU A 400 8.75 36.55 0.90
C GLU A 400 9.60 35.33 1.27
N LYS A 401 9.28 34.67 2.40
CA LYS A 401 9.94 33.42 2.80
C LYS A 401 9.70 32.29 1.81
N GLY A 402 8.49 32.20 1.26
CA GLY A 402 8.14 31.22 0.23
C GLY A 402 8.87 31.47 -1.07
N ARG A 403 8.98 32.73 -1.52
CA ARG A 403 9.78 33.12 -2.70
C ARG A 403 11.24 32.77 -2.52
N LEU A 404 11.80 33.02 -1.33
CA LEU A 404 13.17 32.61 -1.00
C LEU A 404 13.34 31.10 -1.11
N GLN A 405 12.42 30.30 -0.56
CA GLN A 405 12.47 28.83 -0.67
C GLN A 405 12.38 28.38 -2.14
N ILE A 406 11.46 28.95 -2.93
CA ILE A 406 11.30 28.65 -4.36
C ILE A 406 12.58 28.96 -5.13
N LEU A 407 13.15 30.15 -4.97
CA LEU A 407 14.42 30.54 -5.58
C LEU A 407 15.57 29.62 -5.12
N HIS A 408 15.58 29.22 -3.86
CA HIS A 408 16.57 28.27 -3.33
C HIS A 408 16.50 26.91 -4.04
N ILE A 409 15.28 26.40 -4.27
CA ILE A 409 15.03 25.14 -4.97
C ILE A 409 15.50 25.22 -6.43
N HIS A 410 15.08 26.25 -7.18
CA HIS A 410 15.45 26.38 -8.60
C HIS A 410 16.94 26.65 -8.80
N THR A 411 17.61 27.32 -7.85
CA THR A 411 19.06 27.56 -7.89
C THR A 411 19.90 26.45 -7.28
N ALA A 412 19.31 25.45 -6.61
CA ALA A 412 20.06 24.41 -5.90
C ALA A 412 21.03 23.63 -6.81
N ARG A 413 20.57 23.28 -8.02
CA ARG A 413 21.40 22.57 -9.01
C ARG A 413 22.54 23.45 -9.54
N MET A 414 22.27 24.73 -9.78
CA MET A 414 23.29 25.69 -10.22
C MET A 414 24.37 25.87 -9.15
N ARG A 415 23.96 25.98 -7.88
CA ARG A 415 24.88 26.08 -6.73
C ARG A 415 25.69 24.80 -6.54
N GLY A 416 25.07 23.63 -6.67
CA GLY A 416 25.76 22.35 -6.56
C GLY A 416 26.88 22.16 -7.58
N HIS A 417 26.77 22.79 -8.74
CA HIS A 417 27.75 22.74 -9.84
C HIS A 417 28.65 23.99 -9.91
N GLN A 418 28.62 24.88 -8.90
CA GLN A 418 29.39 26.13 -8.87
C GLN A 418 29.15 27.09 -10.06
N LEU A 419 27.95 27.03 -10.67
CA LEU A 419 27.53 27.89 -11.79
C LEU A 419 26.77 29.15 -11.32
N LEU A 420 26.59 29.32 -10.02
CA LEU A 420 26.05 30.54 -9.42
C LEU A 420 27.21 31.31 -8.78
N SER A 421 27.41 32.56 -9.19
CA SER A 421 28.45 33.41 -8.63
C SER A 421 28.12 33.82 -7.19
N ALA A 422 29.17 34.11 -6.41
CA ALA A 422 29.05 34.45 -4.99
C ALA A 422 28.45 35.85 -4.73
N ASP A 423 28.32 36.66 -5.78
CA ASP A 423 27.70 37.99 -5.74
C ASP A 423 26.15 37.94 -5.72
N VAL A 424 25.54 36.78 -5.97
CA VAL A 424 24.09 36.61 -5.99
C VAL A 424 23.55 36.35 -4.58
N ASP A 425 22.84 37.33 -4.01
CA ASP A 425 22.04 37.13 -2.79
C ASP A 425 20.59 36.76 -3.13
N ILE A 426 20.22 35.51 -2.86
CA ILE A 426 18.86 35.00 -3.07
C ILE A 426 17.84 35.73 -2.17
N LYS A 427 18.26 36.21 -1.00
CA LYS A 427 17.39 36.97 -0.10
C LYS A 427 17.01 38.31 -0.70
N GLU A 428 17.98 39.00 -1.29
CA GLU A 428 17.75 40.26 -1.99
C GLU A 428 16.75 40.06 -3.13
N LEU A 429 16.95 39.03 -3.97
CA LEU A 429 16.03 38.70 -5.06
C LEU A 429 14.61 38.39 -4.56
N ALA A 430 14.46 37.73 -3.41
CA ALA A 430 13.14 37.44 -2.84
C ALA A 430 12.38 38.71 -2.40
N VAL A 431 13.11 39.75 -1.97
CA VAL A 431 12.54 41.06 -1.62
C VAL A 431 12.13 41.83 -2.87
N GLU A 432 12.96 41.81 -3.92
CA GLU A 432 12.71 42.54 -5.17
C GLU A 432 11.59 41.93 -6.02
N THR A 433 11.36 40.61 -5.91
CA THR A 433 10.34 39.86 -6.67
C THR A 433 8.95 39.92 -6.04
N LYS A 434 8.51 41.09 -5.60
CA LYS A 434 7.20 41.27 -4.98
C LYS A 434 6.07 40.90 -5.97
N ASN A 435 5.10 40.10 -5.49
CA ASN A 435 3.96 39.58 -6.25
C ASN A 435 4.30 38.56 -7.36
N PHE A 436 5.53 38.04 -7.41
CA PHE A 436 5.86 36.98 -8.36
C PHE A 436 5.29 35.64 -7.87
N SER A 437 4.67 34.92 -8.78
CA SER A 437 4.25 33.52 -8.64
C SER A 437 5.44 32.56 -8.78
N GLY A 438 5.26 31.30 -8.40
CA GLY A 438 6.30 30.28 -8.53
C GLY A 438 6.80 30.11 -9.98
N ALA A 439 5.89 30.13 -10.95
CA ALA A 439 6.25 30.06 -12.36
C ALA A 439 6.99 31.31 -12.87
N GLU A 440 6.65 32.50 -12.37
CA GLU A 440 7.38 33.73 -12.71
C GLU A 440 8.79 33.75 -12.09
N LEU A 441 8.95 33.22 -10.87
CA LEU A 441 10.27 33.03 -10.24
C LEU A 441 11.13 32.00 -10.99
N GLU A 442 10.53 30.89 -11.42
CA GLU A 442 11.20 29.91 -12.29
C GLU A 442 11.61 30.56 -13.61
N GLY A 443 10.71 31.35 -14.20
CA GLY A 443 10.97 32.17 -15.37
C GLY A 443 12.18 33.08 -15.16
N LEU A 444 12.29 33.76 -14.01
CA LEU A 444 13.39 34.68 -13.69
C LEU A 444 14.72 33.96 -13.67
N VAL A 445 14.78 32.80 -13.02
CA VAL A 445 15.99 31.97 -12.99
C VAL A 445 16.36 31.52 -14.40
N ARG A 446 15.38 31.12 -15.22
CA ARG A 446 15.61 30.69 -16.61
C ARG A 446 16.07 31.83 -17.52
N ALA A 447 15.51 33.03 -17.34
CA ALA A 447 15.93 34.22 -18.07
C ALA A 447 17.36 34.62 -17.71
N ALA A 448 17.71 34.64 -16.42
CA ALA A 448 19.07 34.91 -15.97
C ALA A 448 20.09 33.88 -16.51
N GLN A 449 19.73 32.60 -16.55
CA GLN A 449 20.53 31.55 -17.20
C GLN A 449 20.74 31.82 -18.69
N SER A 450 19.67 32.20 -19.41
CA SER A 450 19.74 32.53 -20.83
C SER A 450 20.62 33.75 -21.10
N THR A 451 20.51 34.79 -20.28
CA THR A 451 21.34 36.01 -20.36
C THR A 451 22.82 35.67 -20.14
N ALA A 452 23.12 34.87 -19.12
CA ALA A 452 24.48 34.40 -18.86
C ALA A 452 25.04 33.57 -20.02
N MET A 453 24.25 32.63 -20.57
CA MET A 453 24.65 31.86 -21.76
C MET A 453 24.90 32.77 -22.98
N ASN A 454 24.04 33.76 -23.20
CA ASN A 454 24.16 34.68 -24.33
C ASN A 454 25.44 35.53 -24.27
N ARG A 455 25.94 35.87 -23.08
CA ARG A 455 27.25 36.57 -22.93
C ARG A 455 28.42 35.78 -23.53
N HIS A 456 28.31 34.46 -23.62
CA HIS A 456 29.35 33.58 -24.14
C HIS A 456 29.12 33.15 -25.60
N ILE A 457 27.96 33.48 -26.20
CA ILE A 457 27.67 33.23 -27.61
C ILE A 457 28.22 34.41 -28.43
N LYS A 458 29.26 34.16 -29.23
CA LYS A 458 29.73 35.14 -30.22
C LYS A 458 28.82 35.09 -31.45
N ALA A 459 28.26 36.24 -31.83
CA ALA A 459 27.55 36.39 -33.10
C ALA A 459 28.56 36.42 -34.28
N SER A 460 29.04 35.25 -34.67
CA SER A 460 29.75 35.02 -35.94
C SER A 460 28.93 34.08 -36.83
N THR A 461 29.22 34.06 -38.13
CA THR A 461 28.45 33.36 -39.19
C THR A 461 28.24 31.85 -38.96
N LYS A 462 28.93 31.25 -37.97
CA LYS A 462 28.62 29.97 -37.34
C LYS A 462 28.54 30.17 -35.82
N VAL A 463 27.51 29.60 -35.20
CA VAL A 463 27.38 29.53 -33.74
C VAL A 463 28.40 28.51 -33.24
N GLU A 464 29.56 28.99 -32.79
CA GLU A 464 30.59 28.17 -32.14
C GLU A 464 30.62 28.50 -30.65
N VAL A 465 30.47 27.48 -29.80
CA VAL A 465 30.60 27.61 -28.35
C VAL A 465 32.06 27.42 -28.00
N ASP A 466 32.67 28.45 -27.41
CA ASP A 466 34.04 28.40 -26.90
C ASP A 466 34.04 27.58 -25.60
N MET A 467 34.50 26.32 -25.68
CA MET A 467 34.42 25.35 -24.58
C MET A 467 35.17 25.81 -23.32
N GLU A 468 36.31 26.51 -23.46
CA GLU A 468 37.05 27.06 -22.30
C GLU A 468 36.26 28.14 -21.56
N LYS A 469 35.44 28.93 -22.30
CA LYS A 469 34.57 29.94 -21.69
C LYS A 469 33.28 29.36 -21.14
N ALA A 470 32.80 28.26 -21.71
CA ALA A 470 31.63 27.54 -21.20
C ALA A 470 31.91 26.90 -19.83
N GLU A 471 33.15 26.44 -19.56
CA GLU A 471 33.56 25.94 -18.24
C GLU A 471 33.62 27.04 -17.17
N SER A 472 33.88 28.29 -17.58
CA SER A 472 33.88 29.46 -16.68
C SER A 472 32.50 30.13 -16.50
N LEU A 473 31.44 29.55 -17.08
CA LEU A 473 30.13 30.17 -17.10
C LEU A 473 29.55 30.25 -15.69
N GLN A 474 29.28 31.47 -15.23
CA GLN A 474 28.61 31.73 -13.96
C GLN A 474 27.49 32.74 -14.17
N VAL A 475 26.33 32.42 -13.60
CA VAL A 475 25.21 33.37 -13.51
C VAL A 475 25.52 34.34 -12.38
N THR A 476 25.55 35.62 -12.72
CA THR A 476 25.94 36.73 -11.85
C THR A 476 24.71 37.52 -11.39
N ARG A 477 24.87 38.39 -10.38
CA ARG A 477 23.79 39.27 -9.92
C ARG A 477 23.29 40.19 -11.04
N GLY A 478 24.19 40.62 -11.93
CA GLY A 478 23.85 41.44 -13.09
C GLY A 478 22.89 40.75 -14.06
N ASP A 479 22.99 39.42 -14.24
CA ASP A 479 22.09 38.67 -15.12
C ASP A 479 20.67 38.61 -14.53
N PHE A 480 20.54 38.46 -13.21
CA PHE A 480 19.24 38.47 -12.53
C PHE A 480 18.56 39.85 -12.60
N LEU A 481 19.31 40.93 -12.35
CA LEU A 481 18.78 42.29 -12.44
C LEU A 481 18.37 42.65 -13.88
N ALA A 482 19.18 42.28 -14.87
CA ALA A 482 18.86 42.50 -16.27
C ALA A 482 17.54 41.80 -16.67
N SER A 483 17.32 40.57 -16.18
CA SER A 483 16.08 39.84 -16.44
C SER A 483 14.87 40.38 -15.67
N LEU A 484 15.07 40.95 -14.47
CA LEU A 484 14.01 41.60 -13.70
C LEU A 484 13.55 42.92 -14.37
N GLU A 485 14.48 43.64 -15.01
CA GLU A 485 14.17 44.89 -15.72
C GLU A 485 13.55 44.66 -17.11
N ASN A 486 14.08 43.70 -17.88
CA ASN A 486 13.79 43.57 -19.31
C ASN A 486 12.84 42.43 -19.68
N ASP A 487 12.91 41.29 -18.98
CA ASP A 487 12.30 40.05 -19.46
C ASP A 487 10.99 39.70 -18.74
N ILE A 488 10.92 39.92 -17.42
CA ILE A 488 9.82 39.40 -16.60
C ILE A 488 9.22 40.49 -15.75
N LYS A 489 7.97 40.80 -16.03
CA LYS A 489 7.12 41.66 -15.20
C LYS A 489 6.04 40.80 -14.56
N PRO A 490 5.68 41.07 -13.30
CA PRO A 490 4.58 40.35 -12.67
C PRO A 490 3.31 40.61 -13.47
N THR A 491 2.56 39.55 -13.71
CA THR A 491 1.29 39.67 -14.41
C THR A 491 0.35 40.55 -13.56
N PRO A 492 -0.21 41.66 -14.09
CA PRO A 492 -1.11 42.49 -13.32
C PRO A 492 -2.37 41.70 -12.97
N PHE A 493 -2.72 41.67 -11.68
CA PHE A 493 -3.96 41.07 -11.21
C PHE A 493 -5.14 41.97 -11.60
N SER A 494 -6.11 41.40 -12.32
CA SER A 494 -7.41 42.00 -12.63
C SER A 494 -8.42 41.76 -11.53
#